data_AF-A0A1E3LTI2-F1
#
_entry.id   AF-A0A1E3LTI2-F1
#
_cell.length_a   1.000
_cell.length_b   1.000
_cell.length_c   1.000
_cell.angle_alpha   90.00
_cell.angle_beta   90.00
_cell.angle_gamma   90.00
#
_symmetry.space_group_name_H-M   'P 1'
#
loop_
_entity.id
_entity.type
_entity.pdbx_description
1 polymer ?
#
loop_
_entity_poly.entity_id
_entity_poly.type
_entity_poly.pdbx_seq_one_letter_code
_entity_poly.pdbx_strand_id
1 'polypeptide(L)'
;MDKIEASVLMPAEAQGLDHYARYYGRDRDGSVRGVFTYPFAANSSDAQCEELGKGIIPCEEPKLPYPMLEAGERMWLKRGEDLPGISDGRCSVIEFTIPPEVVARPDQRWRIKLQCNGR
;
A
#
# COMPACT_ATOMS: atom_id res chain seq x y z
N MET A 1 -10.22 -9.86 4.06
CA MET A 1 -8.82 -9.42 4.16
C MET A 1 -7.99 -10.45 4.93
N ASP A 2 -8.49 -11.03 6.02
CA ASP A 2 -7.74 -11.98 6.87
C ASP A 2 -7.14 -13.18 6.11
N LYS A 3 -7.88 -13.76 5.16
CA LYS A 3 -7.36 -14.87 4.33
C LYS A 3 -6.15 -14.46 3.48
N ILE A 4 -6.12 -13.21 3.02
CA ILE A 4 -4.99 -12.68 2.24
C ILE A 4 -3.79 -12.52 3.17
N GLU A 5 -3.98 -11.86 4.31
CA GLU A 5 -2.92 -11.57 5.29
C GLU A 5 -2.33 -12.85 5.90
N ALA A 6 -3.16 -13.86 6.19
CA ALA A 6 -2.71 -15.16 6.68
C ALA A 6 -1.91 -15.97 5.64
N SER A 7 -2.02 -15.59 4.37
CA SER A 7 -1.34 -16.24 3.25
C SER A 7 -0.12 -15.46 2.77
N VAL A 8 0.12 -14.26 3.29
CA VAL A 8 1.27 -13.44 2.98
C VAL A 8 2.49 -13.92 3.77
N LEU A 9 3.62 -14.06 3.08
CA LEU A 9 4.93 -14.18 3.68
C LEU A 9 5.69 -12.86 3.49
N MET A 10 5.91 -12.17 4.61
CA MET A 10 6.68 -10.93 4.61
C MET A 10 8.14 -11.19 4.22
N PRO A 11 8.78 -10.30 3.45
CA PRO A 11 10.22 -10.35 3.22
C PRO A 11 10.98 -10.30 4.54
N ALA A 12 12.15 -10.95 4.63
CA ALA A 12 12.96 -10.94 5.86
C ALA A 12 13.38 -9.54 6.30
N GLU A 13 13.45 -8.60 5.36
CA GLU A 13 13.83 -7.20 5.58
C GLU A 13 12.62 -6.29 5.90
N ALA A 14 11.40 -6.81 5.82
CA ALA A 14 10.18 -6.08 6.14
C ALA A 14 9.80 -6.26 7.62
N GLN A 15 9.11 -5.27 8.19
CA GLN A 15 8.54 -5.40 9.54
C GLN A 15 7.30 -6.31 9.53
N GLY A 16 6.77 -6.59 10.72
CA GLY A 16 5.47 -7.26 10.87
C GLY A 16 4.33 -6.49 10.20
N LEU A 17 3.27 -7.20 9.81
CA LEU A 17 2.11 -6.61 9.14
C LEU A 17 1.46 -5.46 9.92
N ASP A 18 1.54 -5.48 11.24
CA ASP A 18 1.04 -4.48 12.18
C ASP A 18 1.76 -3.13 12.10
N HIS A 19 2.95 -3.09 11.51
CA HIS A 19 3.67 -1.85 11.22
C HIS A 19 3.22 -1.15 9.94
N TYR A 20 2.34 -1.79 9.16
CA TYR A 20 1.89 -1.27 7.88
C TYR A 20 0.43 -0.84 7.94
N ALA A 21 0.14 0.29 7.30
CA ALA A 21 -1.17 0.60 6.75
C ALA A 21 -1.39 -0.26 5.50
N ARG A 22 -2.55 -0.91 5.39
CA ARG A 22 -2.78 -1.94 4.36
C ARG A 22 -4.01 -1.61 3.53
N TYR A 23 -3.78 -1.35 2.25
CA TYR A 23 -4.82 -1.05 1.29
C TYR A 23 -5.01 -2.21 0.34
N TYR A 24 -6.26 -2.52 0.02
CA TYR A 24 -6.63 -3.54 -0.93
C TYR A 24 -7.59 -2.97 -1.95
N GLY A 25 -7.51 -3.41 -3.20
CA GLY A 25 -8.46 -3.03 -4.23
C GLY A 25 -8.60 -4.13 -5.26
N ARG A 26 -9.78 -4.20 -5.89
CA ARG A 26 -10.02 -5.13 -6.99
C ARG A 26 -9.87 -4.40 -8.32
N ASP A 27 -9.11 -4.97 -9.23
CA ASP A 27 -8.99 -4.49 -10.60
C ASP A 27 -10.11 -5.04 -11.49
N ARG A 28 -10.25 -4.45 -12.68
CA ARG A 28 -11.33 -4.78 -13.63
C ARG A 28 -11.25 -6.21 -14.15
N ASP A 29 -10.05 -6.79 -14.18
CA ASP A 29 -9.80 -8.19 -14.56
C ASP A 29 -10.16 -9.18 -13.43
N GLY A 30 -10.60 -8.68 -12.27
CA GLY A 30 -10.94 -9.49 -11.11
C GLY A 30 -9.75 -9.84 -10.21
N SER A 31 -8.53 -9.41 -10.57
CA SER A 31 -7.36 -9.52 -9.70
C SER A 31 -7.53 -8.61 -8.47
N VAL A 32 -6.86 -8.97 -7.38
CA VAL A 32 -6.82 -8.15 -6.16
C VAL A 32 -5.43 -7.61 -5.99
N ARG A 33 -5.29 -6.29 -5.97
CA ARG A 33 -4.04 -5.62 -5.61
C ARG A 33 -4.04 -5.27 -4.13
N GLY A 34 -2.87 -5.39 -3.52
CA GLY A 34 -2.61 -4.94 -2.16
C GLY A 34 -1.38 -4.04 -2.12
N VAL A 35 -1.45 -2.99 -1.32
CA VAL A 35 -0.33 -2.07 -1.05
C VAL A 35 -0.20 -1.91 0.45
N PHE A 36 0.97 -2.24 0.98
CA PHE A 36 1.32 -2.04 2.38
C PHE A 36 2.30 -0.88 2.46
N THR A 37 1.97 0.14 3.24
CA THR A 37 2.80 1.33 3.41
C THR A 37 3.09 1.55 4.88
N TYR A 38 4.26 2.10 5.22
CA TYR A 38 4.38 2.70 6.55
C TYR A 38 3.46 3.91 6.61
N PRO A 39 2.68 4.06 7.68
CA PRO A 39 2.03 5.34 7.95
C PRO A 39 3.15 6.36 8.16
N PHE A 40 3.41 7.20 7.18
CA PHE A 40 4.13 8.42 7.43
C PHE A 40 3.19 9.28 8.25
N ALA A 41 3.54 9.54 9.51
CA ALA A 41 2.80 10.51 10.30
C ALA A 41 2.78 11.81 9.48
N ALA A 42 1.57 12.27 9.13
CA ALA A 42 1.35 13.57 8.46
C ALA A 42 1.80 14.78 9.32
N ASN A 43 2.52 14.50 10.41
CA ASN A 43 3.01 15.42 11.42
C ASN A 43 4.35 16.03 11.03
N SER A 44 4.98 15.61 9.92
CA SER A 44 6.04 16.42 9.34
C SER A 44 5.39 17.50 8.46
N SER A 45 5.05 18.61 9.10
CA SER A 45 5.03 19.95 8.48
C SER A 45 6.35 20.31 7.75
N ASP A 46 7.32 19.39 7.71
CA ASP A 46 8.61 19.48 7.03
C ASP A 46 8.65 18.64 5.74
N ALA A 47 7.51 18.36 5.10
CA ALA A 47 7.51 17.96 3.70
C ALA A 47 7.97 19.17 2.86
N GLN A 48 9.29 19.22 2.68
CA GLN A 48 10.08 20.17 1.91
C GLN A 48 9.37 20.61 0.63
N CYS A 49 8.67 21.75 0.68
CA CYS A 49 8.47 22.60 -0.48
C CYS A 49 9.85 23.24 -0.74
N GLU A 50 10.72 22.53 -1.48
CA GLU A 50 12.02 23.08 -1.90
C GLU A 50 11.79 24.45 -2.54
N GLU A 51 12.52 25.42 -2.01
CA GLU A 51 12.54 26.82 -2.41
C GLU A 51 12.95 26.94 -3.89
N LEU A 52 12.02 26.76 -4.83
CA LEU A 52 12.20 27.18 -6.21
C LEU A 52 12.04 28.71 -6.32
N GLY A 53 12.85 29.47 -5.58
CA GLY A 53 13.25 30.87 -5.78
C GLY A 53 12.22 31.94 -6.22
N LYS A 54 10.92 31.64 -6.30
CA LYS A 54 9.86 32.49 -6.86
C LYS A 54 8.49 32.06 -6.32
N GLY A 55 8.11 32.65 -5.19
CA GLY A 55 6.73 32.68 -4.71
C GLY A 55 6.34 31.51 -3.81
N ILE A 56 5.69 31.83 -2.70
CA ILE A 56 5.07 30.86 -1.78
C ILE A 56 3.90 30.22 -2.56
N ILE A 57 4.10 29.03 -3.09
CA ILE A 57 2.98 28.17 -3.48
C ILE A 57 2.51 27.52 -2.18
N PRO A 58 1.29 27.78 -1.67
CA PRO A 58 0.77 27.01 -0.56
C PRO A 58 0.73 25.56 -1.02
N CYS A 59 1.42 24.68 -0.29
CA CYS A 59 1.43 23.25 -0.58
C CYS A 59 -0.02 22.76 -0.39
N GLU A 60 -0.81 22.72 -1.48
CA GLU A 60 -2.17 22.20 -1.44
C GLU A 60 -2.04 20.72 -1.06
N GLU A 61 -2.62 20.34 0.08
CA GLU A 61 -2.59 18.95 0.53
C GLU A 61 -3.09 18.07 -0.62
N PRO A 62 -2.30 17.09 -1.10
CA PRO A 62 -2.72 16.25 -2.20
C PRO A 62 -4.03 15.57 -1.78
N LYS A 63 -5.12 15.83 -2.52
CA LYS A 63 -6.38 15.11 -2.34
C LYS A 63 -6.17 13.66 -2.75
N LEU A 64 -5.74 12.84 -1.81
CA LEU A 64 -5.58 11.42 -2.02
C LEU A 64 -6.97 10.81 -2.28
N PRO A 65 -7.11 9.89 -3.23
CA PRO A 65 -8.38 9.19 -3.50
C PRO A 65 -8.76 8.19 -2.38
N TYR A 66 -7.94 8.11 -1.34
CA TYR A 66 -8.07 7.22 -0.18
C TYR A 66 -7.76 7.97 1.12
N PRO A 67 -8.37 7.58 2.26
CA PRO A 67 -7.99 8.11 3.55
C PRO A 67 -6.62 7.61 3.97
N MET A 68 -5.87 8.43 4.70
CA MET A 68 -4.63 8.00 5.34
C MET A 68 -4.96 7.07 6.50
N LEU A 69 -4.39 5.87 6.46
CA LEU A 69 -4.49 4.86 7.51
C LEU A 69 -3.27 4.87 8.42
N GLU A 70 -3.49 4.53 9.69
CA GLU A 70 -2.44 4.31 10.68
C GLU A 70 -1.87 2.88 10.60
N ALA A 71 -0.80 2.64 11.37
CA ALA A 71 -0.17 1.32 11.44
C ALA A 71 -1.15 0.29 11.98
N GLY A 72 -1.23 -0.87 11.32
CA GLY A 72 -2.15 -1.92 11.73
C GLY A 72 -3.60 -1.66 11.31
N GLU A 73 -3.90 -0.55 10.65
CA GLU A 73 -5.18 -0.36 9.99
C GLU A 73 -5.19 -1.02 8.60
N ARG A 74 -6.40 -1.28 8.10
CA ARG A 74 -6.59 -1.86 6.77
C ARG A 74 -7.89 -1.39 6.14
N MET A 75 -7.87 -1.17 4.83
CA MET A 75 -9.03 -0.73 4.08
C MET A 75 -9.16 -1.45 2.74
N TRP A 76 -10.41 -1.68 2.35
CA TRP A 76 -10.76 -2.06 0.99
C TRP A 76 -11.20 -0.83 0.20
N LEU A 77 -10.42 -0.45 -0.80
CA LEU A 77 -10.72 0.61 -1.75
C LEU A 77 -11.69 0.11 -2.82
N LYS A 78 -12.38 1.05 -3.46
CA LYS A 78 -13.38 0.73 -4.48
C LYS A 78 -12.75 0.10 -5.71
N ARG A 79 -11.57 0.58 -6.12
CA ARG A 79 -10.82 0.07 -7.27
C ARG A 79 -9.36 -0.15 -6.89
N GLY A 80 -8.71 -1.12 -7.55
CA GLY A 80 -7.26 -1.28 -7.43
C GLY A 80 -6.53 -0.02 -7.88
N GLU A 81 -7.00 0.67 -8.91
CA GLU A 81 -6.51 1.97 -9.42
C GLU A 81 -6.43 3.07 -8.33
N ASP A 82 -7.24 2.97 -7.27
CA ASP A 82 -7.26 3.95 -6.17
C ASP A 82 -6.14 3.69 -5.14
N LEU A 83 -5.36 2.62 -5.29
CA LEU A 83 -4.28 2.29 -4.35
C LEU A 83 -3.16 3.33 -4.37
N PRO A 84 -2.44 3.53 -3.25
CA PRO A 84 -1.24 4.35 -3.23
C PRO A 84 -0.25 3.85 -4.29
N GLY A 85 0.14 4.73 -5.22
CA GLY A 85 1.20 4.46 -6.17
C GLY A 85 2.51 5.03 -5.64
N ILE A 86 3.40 4.18 -5.13
CA ILE A 86 4.68 4.65 -4.58
C ILE A 86 5.81 3.88 -5.25
N SER A 87 6.56 4.56 -6.12
CA SER A 87 7.59 3.92 -6.96
C SER A 87 8.92 3.66 -6.24
N ASP A 88 9.16 4.25 -5.07
CA ASP A 88 10.43 4.09 -4.35
C ASP A 88 10.22 4.07 -2.84
N GLY A 89 10.38 2.88 -2.25
CA GLY A 89 10.12 2.66 -0.82
C GLY A 89 10.86 1.48 -0.20
N ARG A 90 11.55 0.62 -0.99
CA ARG A 90 12.12 -0.62 -0.44
C ARG A 90 11.06 -1.39 0.32
N CYS A 91 11.34 -1.79 1.56
CA CYS A 91 10.36 -2.48 2.40
C CYS A 91 9.42 -1.51 3.13
N SER A 92 9.52 -0.19 2.91
CA SER A 92 8.54 0.78 3.40
C SER A 92 7.25 0.78 2.58
N VAL A 93 7.32 0.23 1.36
CA VAL A 93 6.17 -0.01 0.50
C VAL A 93 6.27 -1.40 -0.10
N ILE A 94 5.22 -2.19 0.08
CA ILE A 94 5.13 -3.54 -0.49
C ILE A 94 3.87 -3.61 -1.33
N GLU A 95 4.04 -3.80 -2.64
CA GLU A 95 2.94 -3.93 -3.59
C GLU A 95 2.85 -5.38 -4.08
N PHE A 96 1.63 -5.88 -4.26
CA PHE A 96 1.41 -7.20 -4.82
C PHE A 96 0.06 -7.32 -5.52
N THR A 97 -0.01 -8.29 -6.44
CA THR A 97 -1.24 -8.62 -7.17
C THR A 97 -1.55 -10.10 -7.00
N ILE A 98 -2.80 -10.39 -6.68
CA ILE A 98 -3.36 -11.73 -6.59
C ILE A 98 -4.18 -11.96 -7.86
N PRO A 99 -3.80 -12.93 -8.71
CA PRO A 99 -4.54 -13.25 -9.92
C PRO A 99 -5.99 -13.70 -9.62
N PRO A 100 -6.96 -13.42 -10.50
CA PRO A 100 -8.37 -13.76 -10.29
C PRO A 100 -8.60 -15.25 -10.06
N GLU A 101 -7.82 -16.12 -10.70
CA GLU A 101 -7.90 -17.58 -10.54
C GLU A 101 -7.56 -18.05 -9.12
N VAL A 102 -6.69 -17.32 -8.42
CA VAL A 102 -6.35 -17.59 -7.01
C VAL A 102 -7.46 -17.07 -6.10
N VAL A 103 -8.01 -15.88 -6.41
CA VAL A 103 -9.15 -15.30 -5.68
C VAL A 103 -10.39 -16.19 -5.78
N ALA A 104 -10.62 -16.82 -6.94
CA ALA A 104 -11.73 -17.71 -7.20
C ALA A 104 -11.65 -19.07 -6.46
N ARG A 105 -10.50 -19.39 -5.84
CA ARG A 105 -10.28 -20.65 -5.11
C ARG A 105 -9.97 -20.39 -3.62
N PRO A 106 -10.95 -19.92 -2.84
CA PRO A 106 -10.75 -19.48 -1.46
C PRO A 106 -10.45 -20.61 -0.46
N ASP A 107 -10.56 -21.87 -0.91
CA ASP A 107 -10.38 -23.08 -0.10
C ASP A 107 -8.96 -23.66 -0.24
N GLN A 108 -8.21 -23.19 -1.22
CA GLN A 108 -6.84 -23.62 -1.46
C GLN A 108 -5.89 -22.78 -0.60
N ARG A 109 -5.01 -23.42 0.16
CA ARG A 109 -4.01 -22.71 0.96
C ARG A 109 -2.86 -22.28 0.06
N TRP A 110 -2.84 -21.02 -0.34
CA TRP A 110 -1.76 -20.43 -1.12
C TRP A 110 -0.83 -19.61 -0.22
N ARG A 111 0.39 -19.34 -0.70
CA ARG A 111 1.36 -18.48 -0.03
C ARG A 111 1.82 -17.41 -1.01
N ILE A 112 1.61 -16.14 -0.70
CA ILE A 112 2.14 -15.02 -1.48
C ILE A 112 3.47 -14.63 -0.86
N LYS A 113 4.55 -14.86 -1.60
CA LYS A 113 5.84 -14.31 -1.25
C LYS A 113 5.89 -12.88 -1.74
N LEU A 114 5.90 -11.94 -0.80
CA LEU A 114 6.04 -10.52 -1.13
C LEU A 114 7.51 -10.18 -1.38
N GLN A 115 7.72 -9.09 -2.11
CA GLN A 115 9.03 -8.49 -2.33
C GLN A 115 8.95 -7.00 -2.01
N CYS A 116 10.06 -6.45 -1.55
CA CYS A 116 10.17 -5.03 -1.27
C CYS A 116 10.27 -4.26 -2.60
N ASN A 117 9.62 -3.10 -2.69
CA ASN A 117 9.61 -2.32 -3.93
C ASN A 117 11.03 -1.84 -4.29
N GLY A 118 11.46 -2.03 -5.54
CA GLY A 118 12.80 -1.65 -6.00
C GLY A 118 13.91 -2.70 -5.84
N ARG A 119 13.57 -4.00 -5.71
CA ARG A 119 14.54 -5.12 -5.77
C ARG A 119 14.08 -6.26 -6.66
#